data_AF-A0A3C1AEL2-F1
#
_entry.id   AF-A0A3C1AEL2-F1
#
_cell.length_a   1.000
_cell.length_b   1.000
_cell.length_c   1.000
_cell.angle_alpha   90.00
_cell.angle_beta   90.00
_cell.angle_gamma   90.00
#
_symmetry.space_group_name_H-M   'P 1'
#
loop_
_entity.id
_entity.type
_entity.pdbx_description
1 polymer ?
#
loop_
_entity_poly.entity_id
_entity_poly.type
_entity_poly.pdbx_seq_one_letter_code
_entity_poly.pdbx_strand_id
1 'polypeptide(L)'
;MISSQNYPEEPSIKMNPKNPAIIVAGANLNNFYYSSDTGRTWNRGQLTSSHGVWGDPVIEVDTMGNFYFFHLSNPPTGNWIDRIVCQKSTNNGKTWSDGTFIGLNGTKAQDKQWSVVDQKTNTIYLTWTQFDSYGSSSPSDSSIILFSKSADGGMSWVAPKRINKIAGDCVDSDNTVEGAVPAIGPEGEVYVSWAGPDGIWFDRSIDGGQTWLENDIFVSSMPSGWDYDIP
;
A
#
# COMPACT_ATOMS: atom_id res chain seq x y z
N MET A 1 -13.74 16.27 -13.53
CA MET A 1 -12.42 16.67 -12.99
C MET A 1 -12.61 16.99 -11.52
N ILE A 2 -11.89 16.33 -10.61
CA ILE A 2 -12.04 16.49 -9.14
C ILE A 2 -11.27 17.73 -8.64
N SER A 3 -10.01 17.90 -9.07
CA SER A 3 -9.15 19.02 -8.71
C SER A 3 -7.97 19.14 -9.68
N SER A 4 -7.44 20.35 -9.85
CA SER A 4 -6.12 20.65 -10.43
C SER A 4 -5.15 21.31 -9.42
N GLN A 5 -5.60 21.49 -8.18
CA GLN A 5 -4.77 22.07 -7.11
C GLN A 5 -3.83 21.02 -6.53
N ASN A 6 -2.62 21.46 -6.14
CA ASN A 6 -1.56 20.65 -5.53
C ASN A 6 -1.04 19.49 -6.40
N TYR A 7 -1.18 19.58 -7.73
CA TYR A 7 -0.65 18.61 -8.70
C TYR A 7 -0.95 17.15 -8.29
N PRO A 8 -2.22 16.71 -8.34
CA PRO A 8 -2.56 15.38 -7.88
C PRO A 8 -2.08 14.32 -8.88
N GLU A 9 -1.16 13.45 -8.45
CA GLU A 9 -0.79 12.20 -9.12
C GLU A 9 -0.98 10.98 -8.21
N GLU A 10 -0.76 9.78 -8.77
CA GLU A 10 -0.91 8.48 -8.10
C GLU A 10 -2.24 8.33 -7.32
N PRO A 11 -3.40 8.48 -7.99
CA PRO A 11 -4.68 8.48 -7.31
C PRO A 11 -5.09 7.08 -6.86
N SER A 12 -5.70 6.99 -5.68
CA SER A 12 -6.46 5.82 -5.22
C SER A 12 -7.86 6.22 -4.83
N ILE A 13 -8.85 5.37 -5.12
CA ILE A 13 -10.27 5.67 -4.93
C ILE A 13 -11.04 4.43 -4.49
N LYS A 14 -11.96 4.60 -3.54
CA LYS A 14 -12.90 3.56 -3.11
C LYS A 14 -14.29 4.12 -2.90
N MET A 15 -15.26 3.26 -3.16
CA MET A 15 -16.68 3.49 -2.93
C MET A 15 -17.14 2.66 -1.74
N ASN A 16 -17.94 3.24 -0.85
CA ASN A 16 -18.53 2.47 0.24
C ASN A 16 -19.52 1.44 -0.34
N PRO A 17 -19.30 0.12 -0.13
CA PRO A 17 -20.13 -0.91 -0.75
C PRO A 17 -21.57 -0.93 -0.21
N LYS A 18 -21.82 -0.39 0.98
CA LYS A 18 -23.17 -0.27 1.58
C LYS A 18 -23.89 1.03 1.19
N ASN A 19 -23.15 2.04 0.73
CA ASN A 19 -23.73 3.30 0.26
C ASN A 19 -22.87 3.88 -0.88
N PRO A 20 -23.17 3.51 -2.14
CA PRO A 20 -22.42 3.96 -3.32
C PRO A 20 -22.36 5.47 -3.55
N ALA A 21 -23.19 6.25 -2.85
CA ALA A 21 -23.10 7.71 -2.89
C ALA A 21 -21.82 8.24 -2.20
N ILE A 22 -21.26 7.46 -1.27
CA ILE A 22 -20.05 7.80 -0.53
C ILE A 22 -18.83 7.24 -1.27
N ILE A 23 -17.97 8.15 -1.73
CA ILE A 23 -16.74 7.83 -2.43
C ILE A 23 -15.61 8.64 -1.80
N VAL A 24 -14.47 8.02 -1.56
CA VAL A 24 -13.26 8.65 -1.02
C VAL A 24 -12.10 8.38 -1.95
N ALA A 25 -11.28 9.40 -2.19
CA ALA A 25 -10.07 9.31 -2.98
C ALA A 25 -8.88 9.97 -2.28
N GLY A 26 -7.67 9.50 -2.57
CA GLY A 26 -6.40 10.13 -2.20
C GLY A 26 -5.57 10.40 -3.44
N ALA A 27 -4.71 11.42 -3.39
CA ALA A 27 -3.70 11.71 -4.41
C ALA A 27 -2.46 12.35 -3.75
N ASN A 28 -1.31 12.25 -4.41
CA ASN A 28 -0.07 12.82 -3.90
C ASN A 28 -0.16 14.33 -3.64
N LEU A 29 0.63 14.87 -2.69
CA LEU A 29 1.37 14.14 -1.63
C LEU A 29 0.48 13.79 -0.44
N ASN A 30 -0.53 14.61 -0.15
CA ASN A 30 -1.39 14.47 1.02
C ASN A 30 -2.83 14.88 0.75
N ASN A 31 -3.27 14.90 -0.51
CA ASN A 31 -4.62 15.32 -0.84
C ASN A 31 -5.60 14.16 -0.57
N PHE A 32 -6.73 14.48 0.07
CA PHE A 32 -7.88 13.58 0.12
C PHE A 32 -9.12 14.28 -0.40
N TYR A 33 -10.01 13.49 -0.99
CA TYR A 33 -11.26 13.94 -1.57
C TYR A 33 -12.39 13.03 -1.10
N TYR A 34 -13.57 13.61 -0.90
CA TYR A 34 -14.76 12.81 -0.62
C TYR A 34 -15.98 13.39 -1.31
N SER A 35 -16.86 12.48 -1.73
CA SER A 35 -18.15 12.77 -2.34
C SER A 35 -19.25 12.05 -1.58
N SER A 36 -20.43 12.67 -1.50
CA SER A 36 -21.64 12.07 -0.93
C SER A 36 -22.80 12.03 -1.94
N ASP A 37 -22.51 12.22 -3.22
CA ASP A 37 -23.51 12.34 -4.30
C ASP A 37 -23.11 11.54 -5.55
N THR A 38 -22.51 10.36 -5.33
CA THR A 38 -22.00 9.44 -6.36
C THR A 38 -20.96 10.09 -7.29
N GLY A 39 -20.10 10.94 -6.73
CA GLY A 39 -18.98 11.55 -7.45
C GLY A 39 -19.34 12.77 -8.31
N ARG A 40 -20.54 13.37 -8.14
CA ARG A 40 -20.93 14.58 -8.89
C ARG A 40 -20.26 15.82 -8.32
N THR A 41 -20.16 15.93 -7.00
CA THR A 41 -19.44 16.99 -6.30
C THR A 41 -18.44 16.39 -5.32
N TRP A 42 -17.37 17.15 -5.08
CA TRP A 42 -16.23 16.70 -4.28
C TRP A 42 -15.81 17.80 -3.32
N ASN A 43 -15.55 17.39 -2.09
CA ASN A 43 -14.81 18.19 -1.12
C ASN A 43 -13.35 17.73 -1.12
N ARG A 44 -12.44 18.63 -0.73
CA ARG A 44 -11.00 18.35 -0.61
C ARG A 44 -10.51 18.70 0.78
N GLY A 45 -9.57 17.93 1.29
CA GLY A 45 -8.71 18.30 2.40
C GLY A 45 -7.27 17.88 2.16
N GLN A 46 -6.40 18.24 3.11
CA GLN A 46 -5.03 17.74 3.17
C GLN A 46 -4.85 16.93 4.45
N LEU A 47 -4.21 15.78 4.31
CA LEU A 47 -3.94 14.84 5.36
C LEU A 47 -2.76 15.32 6.22
N THR A 48 -2.84 15.07 7.52
CA THR A 48 -1.78 15.37 8.50
C THR A 48 -1.62 14.20 9.46
N SER A 49 -0.37 13.89 9.83
CA SER A 49 -0.03 12.86 10.81
C SER A 49 1.22 13.29 11.59
N SER A 50 1.32 12.90 12.86
CA SER A 50 2.56 13.01 13.65
C SER A 50 3.72 12.20 13.04
N HIS A 51 3.42 11.22 12.18
CA HIS A 51 4.39 10.46 11.39
C HIS A 51 4.77 11.12 10.05
N GLY A 52 4.24 12.32 9.77
CA GLY A 52 4.35 12.97 8.46
C GLY A 52 3.58 12.25 7.36
N VAL A 53 3.48 12.87 6.18
CA VAL A 53 2.78 12.31 5.01
C VAL A 53 3.66 12.55 3.78
N TRP A 54 3.91 11.51 2.98
CA TRP A 54 4.81 11.60 1.83
C TRP A 54 4.27 11.02 0.51
N GLY A 55 3.02 10.56 0.45
CA GLY A 55 2.40 10.13 -0.80
C GLY A 55 2.08 8.64 -0.87
N ASP A 56 1.94 8.15 -2.09
CA ASP A 56 1.49 6.83 -2.52
C ASP A 56 0.16 6.43 -1.86
N PRO A 57 -0.88 7.26 -1.99
CA PRO A 57 -2.11 7.04 -1.26
C PRO A 57 -2.78 5.74 -1.70
N VAL A 58 -3.11 4.88 -0.76
CA VAL A 58 -4.00 3.73 -0.99
C VAL A 58 -5.21 3.84 -0.09
N ILE A 59 -6.38 3.98 -0.71
CA ILE A 59 -7.66 4.02 -0.02
C ILE A 59 -8.23 2.60 0.08
N GLU A 60 -8.70 2.22 1.26
CA GLU A 60 -9.52 1.03 1.47
C GLU A 60 -10.79 1.34 2.27
N VAL A 61 -11.76 0.41 2.23
CA VAL A 61 -13.02 0.55 2.98
C VAL A 61 -13.45 -0.80 3.57
N ASP A 62 -13.79 -0.79 4.86
CA ASP A 62 -14.33 -1.98 5.53
C ASP A 62 -15.85 -2.11 5.36
N THR A 63 -16.39 -3.25 5.80
CA THR A 63 -17.85 -3.48 5.75
C THR A 63 -18.63 -2.59 6.72
N MET A 64 -17.99 -1.90 7.66
CA MET A 64 -18.65 -0.90 8.52
C MET A 64 -18.72 0.48 7.86
N GLY A 65 -18.08 0.66 6.71
CA GLY A 65 -18.00 1.94 6.01
C GLY A 65 -16.92 2.86 6.56
N ASN A 66 -15.98 2.35 7.37
CA ASN A 66 -14.78 3.08 7.73
C ASN A 66 -13.81 3.04 6.55
N PHE A 67 -13.20 4.19 6.27
CA PHE A 67 -12.17 4.30 5.25
C PHE A 67 -10.78 4.28 5.89
N TYR A 68 -9.83 3.75 5.13
CA TYR A 68 -8.43 3.67 5.48
C TYR A 68 -7.62 4.41 4.42
N PHE A 69 -6.66 5.20 4.86
CA PHE A 69 -5.71 5.91 4.01
C PHE A 69 -4.32 5.42 4.40
N PHE A 70 -3.73 4.62 3.51
CA PHE A 70 -2.33 4.22 3.61
C PHE A 70 -1.47 5.21 2.87
N HIS A 71 -0.35 5.58 3.46
CA HIS A 71 0.63 6.47 2.84
C HIS A 71 2.04 6.25 3.39
N LEU A 72 3.02 6.75 2.66
CA LEU A 72 4.40 6.83 3.09
C LEU A 72 4.57 7.86 4.22
N SER A 73 5.45 7.57 5.17
CA SER A 73 5.78 8.52 6.25
C SER A 73 6.87 9.51 5.85
N ASN A 74 6.89 10.69 6.47
CA ASN A 74 8.09 11.53 6.51
C ASN A 74 8.12 12.28 7.84
N PRO A 75 8.42 11.58 8.95
CA PRO A 75 8.25 12.13 10.29
C PRO A 75 9.28 13.23 10.57
N PRO A 76 8.98 14.21 11.44
CA PRO A 76 9.95 15.24 11.85
C PRO A 76 11.19 14.65 12.55
N THR A 77 11.08 13.45 13.11
CA THR A 77 12.16 12.70 13.72
C THR A 77 12.03 11.23 13.31
N GLY A 78 13.05 10.73 12.59
CA GLY A 78 13.02 9.43 11.92
C GLY A 78 13.74 9.53 10.59
N ASN A 79 13.50 8.58 9.70
CA ASN A 79 14.03 8.63 8.33
C ASN A 79 12.90 8.83 7.32
N TRP A 80 13.28 9.32 6.14
CA TRP A 80 12.37 9.41 5.00
C TRP A 80 11.76 8.03 4.70
N ILE A 81 10.43 7.99 4.57
CA ILE A 81 9.63 6.78 4.28
C ILE A 81 9.99 5.55 5.13
N ASP A 82 10.36 5.78 6.40
CA ASP A 82 10.83 4.71 7.30
C ASP A 82 9.73 3.75 7.77
N ARG A 83 8.45 4.06 7.51
CA ARG A 83 7.29 3.24 7.83
C ARG A 83 6.11 3.53 6.90
N ILE A 84 5.20 2.56 6.82
CA ILE A 84 3.87 2.76 6.23
C ILE A 84 2.92 3.23 7.32
N VAL A 85 2.14 4.27 7.05
CA VAL A 85 1.14 4.83 7.98
C VAL A 85 -0.25 4.47 7.52
N CYS A 86 -1.13 4.15 8.47
CA CYS A 86 -2.54 3.88 8.25
C CYS A 86 -3.39 4.88 9.04
N GLN A 87 -4.03 5.83 8.36
CA GLN A 87 -5.02 6.72 8.96
C GLN A 87 -6.44 6.22 8.71
N LYS A 88 -7.31 6.30 9.71
CA LYS A 88 -8.70 5.82 9.63
C LYS A 88 -9.69 6.98 9.65
N SER A 89 -10.73 6.89 8.83
CA SER A 89 -11.90 7.76 8.87
C SER A 89 -13.15 6.96 9.20
N THR A 90 -13.90 7.43 10.19
CA THR A 90 -15.20 6.85 10.61
C THR A 90 -16.39 7.72 10.20
N ASN A 91 -16.14 8.77 9.42
CA ASN A 91 -17.13 9.77 9.02
C ASN A 91 -17.11 10.07 7.52
N ASN A 92 -16.99 9.03 6.70
CA ASN A 92 -17.07 9.08 5.23
C ASN A 92 -15.94 9.90 4.58
N GLY A 93 -14.72 9.80 5.11
CA GLY A 93 -13.54 10.45 4.55
C GLY A 93 -13.42 11.95 4.87
N LYS A 94 -14.25 12.47 5.79
CA LYS A 94 -14.25 13.90 6.15
C LYS A 94 -13.08 14.27 7.06
N THR A 95 -12.80 13.43 8.05
CA THR A 95 -11.65 13.59 8.96
C THR A 95 -10.96 12.25 9.19
N TRP A 96 -9.69 12.32 9.57
CA TRP A 96 -8.80 11.17 9.71
C TRP A 96 -8.12 11.17 11.09
N SER A 97 -7.94 9.99 11.69
CA SER A 97 -7.13 9.81 12.91
C SER A 97 -5.66 10.16 12.68
N ASP A 98 -4.85 10.43 13.72
CA ASP A 98 -3.40 10.68 13.56
C ASP A 98 -2.64 9.53 12.86
N GLY A 99 -3.14 8.29 13.02
CA GLY A 99 -2.67 7.11 12.30
C GLY A 99 -1.93 6.12 13.19
N THR A 100 -1.92 4.86 12.75
CA THR A 100 -0.99 3.84 13.24
C THR A 100 0.07 3.59 12.18
N PHE A 101 1.08 2.78 12.48
CA PHE A 101 2.13 2.47 11.52
C PHE A 101 2.60 1.03 11.59
N ILE A 102 3.30 0.62 10.54
CA ILE A 102 3.95 -0.68 10.40
C ILE A 102 5.20 -0.54 9.51
N GLY A 103 6.10 -1.53 9.56
CA GLY A 103 7.28 -1.59 8.69
C GLY A 103 8.53 -0.88 9.21
N LEU A 104 8.46 -0.14 10.32
CA LEU A 104 9.64 0.54 10.89
C LEU A 104 10.78 -0.44 11.19
N ASN A 105 11.88 -0.32 10.44
CA ASN A 105 13.02 -1.22 10.50
C ASN A 105 14.34 -0.46 10.37
N GLY A 106 14.76 0.20 11.45
CA GLY A 106 15.97 1.02 11.47
C GLY A 106 15.86 2.21 10.51
N THR A 107 16.76 2.27 9.54
CA THR A 107 16.83 3.35 8.53
C THR A 107 16.32 2.91 7.15
N LYS A 108 15.74 1.72 7.04
CA LYS A 108 15.28 1.16 5.77
C LYS A 108 14.03 1.89 5.28
N ALA A 109 13.97 2.11 3.98
CA ALA A 109 12.84 2.74 3.31
C ALA A 109 11.73 1.71 3.03
N GLN A 110 10.48 2.14 3.15
CA GLN A 110 9.28 1.37 2.85
C GLN A 110 8.52 2.11 1.75
N ASP A 111 8.20 1.44 0.65
CA ASP A 111 7.52 2.06 -0.49
C ASP A 111 6.50 1.12 -1.16
N LYS A 112 5.66 1.68 -2.04
CA LYS A 112 4.64 1.00 -2.84
C LYS A 112 3.72 0.08 -2.05
N GLN A 113 3.20 0.58 -0.93
CA GLN A 113 2.18 -0.14 -0.19
C GLN A 113 0.90 -0.32 -1.00
N TRP A 114 0.33 -1.51 -0.94
CA TRP A 114 -1.03 -1.79 -1.36
C TRP A 114 -1.73 -2.65 -0.31
N SER A 115 -3.05 -2.53 -0.25
CA SER A 115 -3.85 -3.26 0.74
C SER A 115 -5.13 -3.79 0.15
N VAL A 116 -5.75 -4.71 0.88
CA VAL A 116 -7.08 -5.25 0.60
C VAL A 116 -7.78 -5.59 1.91
N VAL A 117 -9.09 -5.34 1.98
CA VAL A 117 -9.92 -5.70 3.14
C VAL A 117 -10.72 -6.96 2.83
N ASP A 118 -10.56 -7.98 3.66
CA ASP A 118 -11.43 -9.15 3.66
C ASP A 118 -12.83 -8.75 4.10
N GLN A 119 -13.79 -8.76 3.18
CA GLN A 119 -15.17 -8.39 3.47
C GLN A 119 -15.87 -9.39 4.40
N LYS A 120 -15.36 -10.62 4.59
CA LYS A 120 -15.92 -11.59 5.54
C LYS A 120 -15.48 -11.30 6.98
N THR A 121 -14.27 -10.81 7.18
CA THR A 121 -13.66 -10.68 8.52
C THR A 121 -13.29 -9.25 8.92
N ASN A 122 -13.29 -8.31 7.98
CA ASN A 122 -12.66 -6.98 8.07
C ASN A 122 -11.15 -7.02 8.37
N THR A 123 -10.48 -8.15 8.13
CA THR A 123 -9.02 -8.20 8.18
C THR A 123 -8.44 -7.36 7.05
N ILE A 124 -7.51 -6.48 7.36
CA ILE A 124 -6.76 -5.70 6.37
C ILE A 124 -5.45 -6.43 6.11
N TYR A 125 -5.20 -6.80 4.86
CA TYR A 125 -3.93 -7.33 4.40
C TYR A 125 -3.15 -6.22 3.70
N LEU A 126 -1.88 -6.06 4.04
CA LEU A 126 -1.01 -5.00 3.55
C LEU A 126 0.29 -5.63 3.04
N THR A 127 0.72 -5.21 1.86
CA THR A 127 2.02 -5.57 1.28
C THR A 127 2.72 -4.34 0.77
N TRP A 128 4.05 -4.36 0.78
CA TRP A 128 4.88 -3.22 0.34
C TRP A 128 6.31 -3.69 0.06
N THR A 129 7.09 -2.83 -0.59
CA THR A 129 8.53 -3.02 -0.80
C THR A 129 9.31 -2.43 0.35
N GLN A 130 10.30 -3.15 0.88
CA GLN A 130 11.33 -2.59 1.76
C GLN A 130 12.65 -2.53 1.00
N PHE A 131 13.31 -1.38 1.04
CA PHE A 131 14.66 -1.17 0.54
C PHE A 131 15.65 -1.12 1.69
N ASP A 132 16.76 -1.84 1.57
CA ASP A 132 17.89 -1.69 2.50
C ASP A 132 18.41 -0.25 2.50
N SER A 133 18.55 0.34 1.31
CA SER A 133 18.83 1.76 1.07
C SER A 133 18.28 2.16 -0.29
N TYR A 134 17.15 2.88 -0.33
CA TYR A 134 16.50 3.31 -1.57
C TYR A 134 17.45 4.09 -2.49
N GLY A 135 17.43 3.77 -3.78
CA GLY A 135 18.31 4.33 -4.82
C GLY A 135 19.77 3.85 -4.78
N SER A 136 20.12 2.89 -3.91
CA SER A 136 21.49 2.37 -3.82
C SER A 136 21.82 1.44 -5.00
N SER A 137 22.99 1.66 -5.60
CA SER A 137 23.59 0.76 -6.60
C SER A 137 24.57 -0.26 -6.00
N SER A 138 24.68 -0.31 -4.66
CA SER A 138 25.54 -1.29 -4.00
C SER A 138 24.95 -2.70 -4.16
N PRO A 139 25.73 -3.70 -4.63
CA PRO A 139 25.25 -5.07 -4.76
C PRO A 139 25.00 -5.76 -3.41
N SER A 140 25.39 -5.13 -2.30
CA SER A 140 25.06 -5.62 -0.94
C SER A 140 23.67 -5.24 -0.47
N ASP A 141 23.05 -4.24 -1.10
CA ASP A 141 21.76 -3.70 -0.70
C ASP A 141 20.66 -4.36 -1.53
N SER A 142 19.54 -4.69 -0.89
CA SER A 142 18.46 -5.43 -1.50
C SER A 142 17.08 -4.83 -1.24
N SER A 143 16.16 -5.03 -2.19
CA SER A 143 14.73 -4.83 -2.02
C SER A 143 14.03 -6.16 -1.73
N ILE A 144 13.01 -6.13 -0.88
CA ILE A 144 12.19 -7.30 -0.52
C ILE A 144 10.71 -6.93 -0.40
N ILE A 145 9.84 -7.91 -0.63
CA ILE A 145 8.38 -7.77 -0.43
C ILE A 145 8.02 -8.20 0.98
N LEU A 146 7.42 -7.28 1.72
CA LEU A 146 6.91 -7.49 3.06
C LEU A 146 5.38 -7.62 3.06
N PHE A 147 4.90 -8.35 4.05
CA PHE A 147 3.48 -8.54 4.36
C PHE A 147 3.22 -8.25 5.84
N SER A 148 2.08 -7.63 6.12
CA SER A 148 1.48 -7.58 7.45
C SER A 148 -0.05 -7.58 7.34
N LYS A 149 -0.72 -7.70 8.47
CA LYS A 149 -2.18 -7.62 8.58
C LYS A 149 -2.61 -6.96 9.87
N SER A 150 -3.82 -6.40 9.83
CA SER A 150 -4.55 -5.89 10.99
C SER A 150 -5.90 -6.60 11.08
N ALA A 151 -6.23 -7.14 12.26
CA ALA A 151 -7.51 -7.78 12.55
C ALA A 151 -8.42 -6.92 13.45
N ASP A 152 -7.97 -5.73 13.83
CA ASP A 152 -8.66 -4.80 14.72
C ASP A 152 -8.97 -3.47 14.04
N GLY A 153 -9.09 -3.51 12.71
CA GLY A 153 -9.49 -2.38 11.88
C GLY A 153 -8.47 -1.24 11.92
N GLY A 154 -7.18 -1.57 11.77
CA GLY A 154 -6.05 -0.65 11.62
C GLY A 154 -5.46 -0.14 12.94
N MET A 155 -5.83 -0.72 14.08
CA MET A 155 -5.35 -0.26 15.40
C MET A 155 -4.01 -0.91 15.79
N SER A 156 -3.78 -2.15 15.36
CA SER A 156 -2.49 -2.83 15.49
C SER A 156 -2.22 -3.73 14.29
N TRP A 157 -0.93 -4.06 14.12
CA TRP A 157 -0.40 -4.81 12.99
C TRP A 157 0.48 -5.94 13.48
N VAL A 158 0.41 -7.10 12.83
CA VAL A 158 1.36 -8.19 13.13
C VAL A 158 2.76 -7.83 12.64
N ALA A 159 3.79 -8.43 13.24
CA ALA A 159 5.17 -8.22 12.80
C ALA A 159 5.31 -8.53 11.28
N PRO A 160 6.01 -7.67 10.52
CA PRO A 160 6.18 -7.88 9.08
C PRO A 160 6.87 -9.20 8.75
N LYS A 161 6.44 -9.84 7.67
CA LYS A 161 7.05 -11.06 7.13
C LYS A 161 7.51 -10.81 5.70
N ARG A 162 8.74 -11.21 5.40
CA ARG A 162 9.20 -11.32 4.01
C ARG A 162 8.48 -12.49 3.34
N ILE A 163 7.91 -12.26 2.16
CA ILE A 163 7.17 -13.31 1.42
C ILE A 163 7.93 -13.78 0.19
N ASN A 164 8.63 -12.89 -0.52
CA ASN A 164 9.42 -13.24 -1.71
C ASN A 164 10.71 -13.99 -1.35
N LYS A 165 11.06 -15.03 -2.11
CA LYS A 165 12.31 -15.78 -1.96
C LYS A 165 13.47 -15.09 -2.66
N ILE A 166 13.23 -14.52 -3.83
CA ILE A 166 14.24 -13.82 -4.63
C ILE A 166 14.14 -12.33 -4.36
N ALA A 167 15.22 -11.72 -3.84
CA ALA A 167 15.32 -10.28 -3.62
C ALA A 167 15.68 -9.54 -4.91
N GLY A 168 15.35 -8.25 -4.96
CA GLY A 168 15.78 -7.34 -6.00
C GLY A 168 16.93 -6.43 -5.53
N ASP A 169 17.39 -5.55 -6.41
CA ASP A 169 18.29 -4.46 -6.04
C ASP A 169 17.53 -3.26 -5.43
N CYS A 170 18.24 -2.21 -5.03
CA CYS A 170 17.62 -1.01 -4.48
C CYS A 170 17.54 0.16 -5.46
N VAL A 171 17.74 -0.07 -6.76
CA VAL A 171 17.89 1.03 -7.73
C VAL A 171 16.57 1.75 -8.02
N ASP A 172 15.45 1.08 -7.76
CA ASP A 172 14.10 1.48 -8.19
C ASP A 172 13.95 1.45 -9.72
N SER A 173 14.27 0.29 -10.28
CA SER A 173 14.20 0.00 -11.72
C SER A 173 14.09 -1.51 -11.93
N ASP A 174 14.40 -2.03 -13.11
CA ASP A 174 14.03 -3.37 -13.59
C ASP A 174 14.36 -4.57 -12.69
N ASN A 175 15.44 -4.48 -11.91
CA ASN A 175 15.86 -5.55 -11.00
C ASN A 175 15.34 -5.38 -9.57
N THR A 176 14.57 -4.32 -9.28
CA THR A 176 13.95 -4.12 -7.97
C THR A 176 12.73 -5.04 -7.85
N VAL A 177 12.50 -5.63 -6.67
CA VAL A 177 11.23 -6.30 -6.39
C VAL A 177 10.24 -5.31 -5.82
N GLU A 178 9.19 -4.99 -6.57
CA GLU A 178 8.27 -3.92 -6.21
C GLU A 178 6.86 -4.12 -6.80
N GLY A 179 5.90 -3.28 -6.37
CA GLY A 179 4.53 -3.28 -6.88
C GLY A 179 3.71 -4.43 -6.32
N ALA A 180 3.97 -4.83 -5.07
CA ALA A 180 3.27 -5.93 -4.42
C ALA A 180 1.82 -5.57 -4.11
N VAL A 181 0.88 -6.15 -4.85
CA VAL A 181 -0.56 -5.92 -4.68
C VAL A 181 -1.24 -7.17 -4.10
N PRO A 182 -1.94 -7.08 -2.95
CA PRO A 182 -2.65 -8.21 -2.37
C PRO A 182 -4.09 -8.30 -2.90
N ALA A 183 -4.58 -9.53 -3.05
CA ALA A 183 -5.96 -9.85 -3.41
C ALA A 183 -6.49 -11.01 -2.57
N ILE A 184 -7.82 -11.11 -2.45
CA ILE A 184 -8.48 -12.12 -1.62
C ILE A 184 -9.29 -13.07 -2.50
N GLY A 185 -9.05 -14.38 -2.31
CA GLY A 185 -9.78 -15.46 -2.93
C GLY A 185 -11.18 -15.66 -2.34
N PRO A 186 -12.06 -16.42 -3.01
CA PRO A 186 -13.43 -16.64 -2.56
C PRO A 186 -13.53 -17.32 -1.19
N GLU A 187 -12.51 -18.07 -0.77
CA GLU A 187 -12.47 -18.76 0.53
C GLU A 187 -11.57 -18.05 1.55
N GLY A 188 -11.12 -16.83 1.27
CA GLY A 188 -10.28 -16.03 2.16
C GLY A 188 -8.78 -16.28 2.00
N GLU A 189 -8.37 -16.96 0.92
CA GLU A 189 -6.96 -17.06 0.55
C GLU A 189 -6.41 -15.68 0.22
N VAL A 190 -5.16 -15.41 0.57
CA VAL A 190 -4.45 -14.17 0.22
C VAL A 190 -3.50 -14.48 -0.92
N TYR A 191 -3.63 -13.77 -2.03
CA TYR A 191 -2.71 -13.83 -3.16
C TYR A 191 -1.96 -12.51 -3.24
N VAL A 192 -0.67 -12.55 -3.52
CA VAL A 192 0.14 -11.33 -3.70
C VAL A 192 0.99 -11.52 -4.94
N SER A 193 0.93 -10.56 -5.85
CA SER A 193 1.79 -10.52 -7.04
C SER A 193 2.67 -9.28 -7.03
N TRP A 194 3.88 -9.39 -7.57
CA TRP A 194 4.86 -8.31 -7.65
C TRP A 194 5.72 -8.44 -8.92
N ALA A 195 6.37 -7.34 -9.30
CA ALA A 195 7.42 -7.30 -10.31
C ALA A 195 8.78 -7.61 -9.68
N GLY A 196 9.68 -8.26 -10.41
CA GLY A 196 11.08 -8.50 -10.02
C GLY A 196 11.98 -8.79 -11.22
N PRO A 197 13.27 -9.11 -10.98
CA PRO A 197 14.28 -9.25 -12.05
C PRO A 197 13.89 -10.18 -13.20
N ASP A 198 13.25 -11.31 -12.88
CA ASP A 198 12.89 -12.32 -13.88
C ASP A 198 11.50 -12.11 -14.51
N GLY A 199 10.70 -11.17 -13.99
CA GLY A 199 9.33 -10.90 -14.43
C GLY A 199 8.32 -10.77 -13.30
N ILE A 200 7.08 -11.12 -13.59
CA ILE A 200 5.98 -11.11 -12.62
C ILE A 200 5.98 -12.42 -11.84
N TRP A 201 5.90 -12.29 -10.52
CA TRP A 201 5.83 -13.38 -9.56
C TRP A 201 4.56 -13.28 -8.73
N PHE A 202 4.16 -14.39 -8.12
CA PHE A 202 3.17 -14.37 -7.05
C PHE A 202 3.42 -15.43 -5.99
N ASP A 203 2.90 -15.20 -4.79
CA ASP A 203 2.81 -16.18 -3.70
C ASP A 203 1.39 -16.13 -3.12
N ARG A 204 1.01 -17.16 -2.36
CA ARG A 204 -0.30 -17.25 -1.72
C ARG A 204 -0.22 -17.78 -0.30
N SER A 205 -1.22 -17.41 0.48
CA SER A 205 -1.48 -17.93 1.81
C SER A 205 -2.92 -18.42 1.91
N ILE A 206 -3.11 -19.59 2.52
CA ILE A 206 -4.43 -20.18 2.77
C ILE A 206 -4.84 -20.16 4.25
N ASP A 207 -4.03 -19.52 5.10
CA ASP A 207 -4.22 -19.44 6.55
C ASP A 207 -4.19 -17.98 7.06
N GLY A 208 -4.54 -17.05 6.16
CA GLY A 208 -4.62 -15.62 6.44
C GLY A 208 -3.25 -14.97 6.68
N GLY A 209 -2.23 -15.37 5.93
CA GLY A 209 -0.87 -14.82 5.98
C GLY A 209 -0.01 -15.37 7.13
N GLN A 210 -0.37 -16.51 7.72
CA GLN A 210 0.48 -17.16 8.71
C GLN A 210 1.65 -17.87 8.04
N THR A 211 1.36 -18.63 6.99
CA THR A 211 2.34 -19.29 6.12
C THR A 211 2.12 -18.92 4.66
N TRP A 212 3.17 -19.09 3.86
CA TRP A 212 3.24 -18.81 2.43
C TRP A 212 3.88 -20.02 1.73
N LEU A 213 3.85 -20.08 0.40
CA LEU A 213 4.47 -21.18 -0.31
C LEU A 213 5.98 -21.22 -0.06
N GLU A 214 6.54 -22.42 -0.12
CA GLU A 214 7.98 -22.62 -0.02
C GLU A 214 8.72 -21.99 -1.22
N ASN A 215 8.10 -22.01 -2.39
CA ASN A 215 8.60 -21.41 -3.61
C ASN A 215 7.57 -20.43 -4.19
N ASP A 216 8.04 -19.24 -4.58
CA ASP A 216 7.23 -18.28 -5.33
C ASP A 216 6.86 -18.88 -6.69
N ILE A 217 5.73 -18.47 -7.24
CA ILE A 217 5.23 -18.94 -8.53
C ILE A 217 5.50 -17.87 -9.58
N PHE A 218 6.28 -18.24 -10.60
CA PHE A 218 6.48 -17.42 -11.79
C PHE A 218 5.18 -17.30 -12.60
N VAL A 219 4.82 -16.07 -12.97
CA VAL A 219 3.62 -15.78 -13.78
C VAL A 219 4.00 -15.57 -15.23
N SER A 220 4.90 -14.61 -15.49
CA SER A 220 5.26 -14.20 -16.84
C SER A 220 6.57 -13.43 -16.84
N SER A 221 7.34 -13.55 -17.92
CA SER A 221 8.52 -12.70 -18.15
C SER A 221 8.10 -11.25 -18.36
N MET A 222 8.97 -10.32 -18.00
CA MET A 222 8.91 -8.92 -18.40
C MET A 222 10.17 -8.60 -19.22
N PRO A 223 10.19 -8.89 -20.54
CA PRO A 223 11.44 -9.00 -21.32
C PRO A 223 12.31 -7.76 -21.35
N SER A 224 11.76 -6.60 -21.01
CA SER A 224 12.50 -5.36 -21.07
C SER A 224 12.37 -4.57 -19.75
N GLY A 225 11.86 -5.22 -18.68
CA GLY A 225 11.64 -4.59 -17.38
C GLY A 225 10.23 -4.07 -17.08
N TRP A 226 10.13 -3.14 -16.14
CA TRP A 226 8.94 -2.34 -15.81
C TRP A 226 9.22 -0.83 -15.95
N ASP A 227 10.49 -0.44 -15.96
CA ASP A 227 10.96 0.93 -16.19
C ASP A 227 11.29 1.13 -17.67
N TYR A 228 10.43 1.89 -18.38
CA TYR A 228 10.50 2.05 -19.83
C TYR A 228 10.36 3.49 -20.27
N ASP A 229 11.24 3.90 -21.18
CA ASP A 229 11.07 5.13 -21.94
C ASP A 229 9.91 4.99 -22.94
N ILE A 230 8.90 5.83 -22.81
CA ILE A 230 7.87 6.01 -23.84
C ILE A 230 8.33 7.09 -24.82
N PRO A 231 8.50 6.77 -26.13
CA PRO A 231 9.00 7.70 -27.13
C PRO A 231 8.05 8.85 -27.46
#